data_AF-A0A3N6P7E6-F1
#
_entry.id   AF-A0A3N6P7E6-F1
#
_cell.length_a   1.000
_cell.length_b   1.000
_cell.length_c   1.000
_cell.angle_alpha   90.00
_cell.angle_beta   90.00
_cell.angle_gamma   90.00
#
_symmetry.space_group_name_H-M   'P 1'
#
loop_
_entity.id
_entity.type
_entity.pdbx_description
1 polymer ?
#
loop_
_entity_poly.entity_id
_entity_poly.type
_entity_poly.pdbx_seq_one_letter_code
_entity_poly.pdbx_strand_id
1 'polypeptide(L)'
;MFSNAYLIKNGSGWEFVSEEILEDFLDENLEILLGLKVLDRQYIVNIQRCDILAIDSQEKLVVLELKNVEDRGIVQQLTRYYDALLDEKPFSDKVDYQQPVRLVAITPSFHRDNFTDRKYHTLDFQFLEFSVISDGNNFYFCLKDIDNGEISKAIIPYQELENDLDLPTPPTVLLKVVNNLDVQQQEEVLRV
;
A
#
# COMPACT_ATOMS: atom_id res chain seq x y z
N MET A 1 18.64 1.85 2.91
CA MET A 1 18.56 3.32 2.78
C MET A 1 17.14 3.64 3.13
N PHE A 2 16.86 4.42 4.18
CA PHE A 2 15.48 4.83 4.45
C PHE A 2 14.98 5.61 3.24
N SER A 3 14.09 5.04 2.44
CA SER A 3 13.33 5.83 1.49
C SER A 3 12.43 6.73 2.33
N ASN A 4 12.61 8.04 2.22
CA ASN A 4 11.62 8.96 2.80
C ASN A 4 10.28 8.58 2.15
N ALA A 5 9.30 8.20 2.97
CA ALA A 5 7.98 7.87 2.45
C ALA A 5 7.37 9.15 1.91
N TYR A 6 6.94 9.12 0.65
CA TYR A 6 6.29 10.27 0.03
C TYR A 6 4.81 10.24 0.39
N LEU A 7 4.38 11.26 1.14
CA LEU A 7 2.99 11.51 1.47
C LEU A 7 2.49 12.74 0.73
N ILE A 8 1.23 12.69 0.28
CA ILE A 8 0.50 13.86 -0.21
C ILE A 8 -0.66 14.17 0.73
N LYS A 9 -0.92 15.46 0.88
CA LYS A 9 -2.08 15.94 1.63
C LYS A 9 -3.26 16.02 0.67
N ASN A 10 -4.33 15.29 0.98
CA ASN A 10 -5.60 15.40 0.30
C ASN A 10 -6.61 16.15 1.19
N GLY A 11 -7.80 16.44 0.66
CA GLY A 11 -8.85 17.19 1.41
C GLY A 11 -9.33 16.49 2.70
N SER A 12 -8.99 15.22 2.90
CA SER A 12 -9.42 14.36 4.01
C SER A 12 -8.28 13.92 4.95
N GLY A 13 -7.02 14.22 4.65
CA GLY A 13 -5.88 13.74 5.43
C GLY A 13 -4.60 13.60 4.61
N TRP A 14 -3.82 12.59 4.95
CA TRP A 14 -2.58 12.23 4.27
C TRP A 14 -2.67 10.82 3.70
N GLU A 15 -2.04 10.61 2.55
CA GLU A 15 -1.99 9.33 1.85
C GLU A 15 -0.59 9.12 1.24
N PHE A 16 -0.20 7.88 1.00
CA PHE A 16 0.99 7.60 0.22
C PHE A 16 0.78 8.03 -1.23
N VAL A 17 1.85 8.48 -1.89
CA VAL A 17 1.75 8.88 -3.31
C VAL A 17 1.47 7.73 -4.26
N SER A 18 1.81 6.49 -3.88
CA SER A 18 1.59 5.30 -4.70
C SER A 18 1.52 4.04 -3.84
N GLU A 19 1.00 2.97 -4.44
CA GLU A 19 1.00 1.61 -3.87
C GLU A 19 2.43 1.07 -3.68
N GLU A 20 3.37 1.43 -4.56
CA GLU A 20 4.78 1.06 -4.44
C GLU A 20 5.43 1.66 -3.18
N ILE A 21 5.16 2.93 -2.86
CA ILE A 21 5.68 3.56 -1.63
C ILE A 21 5.00 2.98 -0.38
N LEU A 22 3.71 2.62 -0.46
CA LEU A 22 3.03 1.91 0.62
C LEU A 22 3.67 0.53 0.86
N GLU A 23 3.98 -0.20 -0.20
CA GLU A 23 4.62 -1.52 -0.12
C GLU A 23 6.04 -1.42 0.45
N ASP A 24 6.86 -0.48 -0.02
CA ASP A 24 8.19 -0.21 0.54
C ASP A 24 8.12 0.07 2.04
N PHE A 25 7.17 0.90 2.46
CA PHE A 25 6.98 1.20 3.87
C PHE A 25 6.57 -0.04 4.67
N LEU A 26 5.65 -0.85 4.15
CA LEU A 26 5.18 -2.05 4.83
C LEU A 26 6.27 -3.13 4.91
N ASP A 27 7.07 -3.31 3.88
CA ASP A 27 8.22 -4.24 3.86
C ASP A 27 9.16 -4.00 5.05
N GLU A 28 9.51 -2.73 5.28
CA GLU A 28 10.41 -2.34 6.38
C GLU A 28 9.76 -2.43 7.77
N ASN A 29 8.42 -2.42 7.85
CA ASN A 29 7.70 -2.27 9.11
C ASN A 29 6.77 -3.44 9.47
N LEU A 30 6.69 -4.49 8.63
CA LEU A 30 5.75 -5.60 8.82
C LEU A 30 5.99 -6.37 10.11
N GLU A 31 7.25 -6.51 10.53
CA GLU A 31 7.61 -7.18 11.78
C GLU A 31 7.09 -6.39 13.00
N ILE A 32 7.17 -5.06 12.96
CA ILE A 32 6.69 -4.18 14.03
C ILE A 32 5.15 -4.10 14.02
N LEU A 33 4.55 -4.00 12.83
CA LEU A 33 3.11 -3.80 12.67
C LEU A 33 2.29 -5.07 12.91
N LEU A 34 2.80 -6.22 12.49
CA LEU A 34 2.05 -7.49 12.42
C LEU A 34 2.83 -8.71 12.92
N GLY A 35 4.10 -8.56 13.33
CA GLY A 35 4.94 -9.69 13.74
C GLY A 35 5.30 -10.64 12.60
N LEU A 36 5.30 -10.13 11.36
CA LEU A 36 5.55 -10.93 10.15
C LEU A 36 6.95 -10.67 9.59
N LYS A 37 7.57 -11.71 9.06
CA LYS A 37 8.85 -11.63 8.34
C LYS A 37 8.61 -11.77 6.86
N VAL A 38 9.02 -10.79 6.08
CA VAL A 38 8.89 -10.81 4.62
C VAL A 38 9.76 -11.92 4.02
N LEU A 39 9.18 -12.71 3.12
CA LEU A 39 9.87 -13.69 2.30
C LEU A 39 10.29 -13.10 0.95
N ASP A 40 9.34 -12.45 0.29
CA ASP A 40 9.54 -11.83 -1.02
C ASP A 40 8.45 -10.79 -1.30
N ARG A 41 8.75 -9.90 -2.25
CA ARG A 41 7.84 -8.85 -2.73
C ARG A 41 7.61 -8.99 -4.21
N GLN A 42 6.42 -8.60 -4.67
CA GLN A 42 6.06 -8.66 -6.08
C GLN A 42 6.32 -10.06 -6.70
N TYR A 43 6.16 -11.13 -5.90
CA TYR A 43 6.48 -12.50 -6.27
C TYR A 43 5.54 -13.00 -7.36
N ILE A 44 6.10 -13.52 -8.45
CA ILE A 44 5.31 -14.00 -9.58
C ILE A 44 5.08 -15.51 -9.45
N VAL A 45 3.80 -15.91 -9.38
CA VAL A 45 3.34 -17.30 -9.31
C VAL A 45 2.17 -17.50 -10.26
N ASN A 46 2.23 -18.47 -11.17
CA ASN A 46 1.20 -18.69 -12.20
C ASN A 46 0.72 -17.40 -12.91
N ILE A 47 1.66 -16.50 -13.27
CA ILE A 47 1.41 -15.21 -13.94
C ILE A 47 0.70 -14.18 -13.03
N GLN A 48 0.30 -14.54 -11.81
CA GLN A 48 -0.14 -13.60 -10.79
C GLN A 48 1.09 -12.98 -10.11
N ARG A 49 0.98 -11.73 -9.67
CA ARG A 49 2.05 -11.00 -8.97
C ARG A 49 1.54 -10.66 -7.58
N CYS A 50 2.03 -11.35 -6.57
CA CYS A 50 1.65 -11.12 -5.17
C CYS A 50 2.43 -9.93 -4.60
N ASP A 51 1.75 -8.99 -3.94
CA ASP A 51 2.43 -7.79 -3.42
C ASP A 51 3.48 -8.15 -2.37
N ILE A 52 3.10 -8.85 -1.30
CA ILE A 52 4.03 -9.32 -0.28
C ILE A 52 3.69 -10.75 0.14
N LEU A 53 4.71 -11.61 0.16
CA LEU A 53 4.67 -12.91 0.83
C LEU A 53 5.48 -12.84 2.11
N ALA A 54 4.92 -13.31 3.21
CA ALA A 54 5.56 -13.28 4.53
C ALA A 54 5.28 -14.57 5.30
N ILE A 55 5.95 -14.71 6.45
CA ILE A 55 5.67 -15.76 7.43
C ILE A 55 5.46 -15.18 8.82
N ASP A 56 4.62 -15.83 9.61
CA ASP A 56 4.51 -15.54 11.04
C ASP A 56 5.54 -16.34 11.87
N SER A 57 5.49 -16.15 13.19
CA SER A 57 6.38 -16.85 14.13
C SER A 57 6.24 -18.39 14.15
N GLN A 58 5.22 -18.94 13.49
CA GLN A 58 4.95 -20.37 13.36
C GLN A 58 5.23 -20.89 11.94
N GLU A 59 5.93 -20.13 11.11
CA GLU A 59 6.25 -20.48 9.71
C GLU A 59 5.01 -20.64 8.82
N LYS A 60 3.86 -20.08 9.22
CA LYS A 60 2.66 -20.03 8.37
C LYS A 60 2.84 -19.00 7.28
N LEU A 61 2.50 -19.37 6.05
CA LEU A 61 2.45 -18.42 4.94
C LEU A 61 1.38 -17.35 5.18
N VAL A 62 1.77 -16.10 5.02
CA VAL A 62 0.89 -14.94 5.00
C VAL A 62 1.02 -14.26 3.65
N VAL A 63 -0.11 -14.13 2.94
CA VAL A 63 -0.19 -13.46 1.64
C VAL A 63 -0.86 -12.12 1.85
N LEU A 64 -0.17 -11.04 1.50
CA LEU A 64 -0.69 -9.69 1.62
C LEU A 64 -0.94 -9.10 0.24
N GLU A 65 -2.12 -8.52 0.07
CA GLU A 65 -2.50 -7.71 -1.09
C GLU A 65 -2.81 -6.30 -0.61
N LEU A 66 -2.21 -5.33 -1.28
CA LEU A 66 -2.20 -3.92 -0.90
C LEU A 66 -3.01 -3.11 -1.90
N LYS A 67 -3.74 -2.10 -1.40
CA LYS A 67 -4.32 -1.07 -2.25
C LYS A 67 -4.13 0.30 -1.61
N ASN A 68 -3.61 1.25 -2.37
CA ASN A 68 -3.47 2.63 -1.88
C ASN A 68 -4.78 3.44 -1.94
N VAL A 69 -5.82 2.89 -2.57
CA VAL A 69 -7.17 3.45 -2.64
C VAL A 69 -8.20 2.33 -2.47
N GLU A 70 -9.48 2.68 -2.37
CA GLU A 70 -10.55 1.67 -2.35
C GLU A 70 -10.56 0.86 -3.65
N ASP A 71 -10.62 -0.47 -3.51
CA ASP A 71 -10.70 -1.44 -4.61
C ASP A 71 -11.90 -2.39 -4.43
N ARG A 72 -12.31 -3.08 -5.51
CA ARG A 72 -13.39 -4.09 -5.49
C ARG A 72 -12.93 -5.52 -5.79
N GLY A 73 -11.67 -5.71 -6.18
CA GLY A 73 -11.12 -6.97 -6.65
C GLY A 73 -10.18 -7.66 -5.67
N ILE A 74 -9.94 -7.08 -4.49
CA ILE A 74 -8.89 -7.50 -3.57
C ILE A 74 -9.09 -8.92 -3.05
N VAL A 75 -10.35 -9.32 -2.78
CA VAL A 75 -10.69 -10.68 -2.35
C VAL A 75 -10.40 -11.68 -3.46
N GLN A 76 -10.80 -11.37 -4.70
CA GLN A 76 -10.57 -12.25 -5.85
C GLN A 76 -9.08 -12.36 -6.20
N GLN A 77 -8.29 -11.31 -5.98
CA GLN A 77 -6.84 -11.34 -6.15
C GLN A 77 -6.20 -12.30 -5.15
N LEU A 78 -6.48 -12.13 -3.84
CA LEU A 78 -6.01 -13.03 -2.80
C LEU A 78 -6.44 -14.48 -3.03
N THR A 79 -7.66 -14.73 -3.50
CA THR A 79 -8.12 -16.09 -3.86
C THR A 79 -7.27 -16.72 -4.97
N ARG A 80 -6.92 -15.95 -6.02
CA ARG A 80 -6.06 -16.46 -7.10
C ARG A 80 -4.64 -16.73 -6.63
N TYR A 81 -4.11 -15.89 -5.75
CA TYR A 81 -2.77 -16.11 -5.19
C TYR A 81 -2.74 -17.36 -4.32
N TYR A 82 -3.77 -17.54 -3.47
CA TYR A 82 -3.90 -18.73 -2.63
C TYR A 82 -3.84 -20.02 -3.46
N ASP A 83 -4.63 -20.10 -4.53
CA ASP A 83 -4.67 -21.27 -5.43
C ASP A 83 -3.28 -21.53 -6.05
N ALA A 84 -2.67 -20.50 -6.63
CA ALA A 84 -1.36 -20.59 -7.27
C ALA A 84 -0.23 -20.99 -6.29
N LEU A 85 -0.24 -20.46 -5.06
CA LEU A 85 0.77 -20.74 -4.05
C LEU A 85 0.63 -22.15 -3.45
N LEU A 86 -0.57 -22.71 -3.38
CA LEU A 86 -0.78 -24.09 -2.93
C LEU A 86 -0.39 -25.13 -3.98
N ASP A 87 -0.44 -24.76 -5.25
CA ASP A 87 0.04 -25.60 -6.35
C ASP A 87 1.58 -25.62 -6.40
N GLU A 88 2.24 -24.45 -6.41
CA GLU A 88 3.70 -24.37 -6.54
C GLU A 88 4.47 -24.61 -5.24
N LYS A 89 3.90 -24.20 -4.10
CA LYS A 89 4.52 -24.28 -2.76
C LYS A 89 5.95 -23.69 -2.69
N PRO A 90 6.14 -22.41 -3.07
CA PRO A 90 7.45 -21.76 -3.00
C PRO A 90 7.95 -21.61 -1.56
N PHE A 91 9.26 -21.45 -1.37
CA PHE A 91 9.87 -21.28 -0.05
C PHE A 91 9.55 -22.43 0.94
N SER A 92 9.39 -23.66 0.45
CA SER A 92 9.08 -24.84 1.27
C SER A 92 10.14 -25.20 2.31
N ASP A 93 11.33 -24.59 2.24
CA ASP A 93 12.36 -24.64 3.28
C ASP A 93 12.08 -23.70 4.47
N LYS A 94 11.15 -22.75 4.31
CA LYS A 94 10.78 -21.72 5.31
C LYS A 94 9.29 -21.72 5.67
N VAL A 95 8.45 -22.31 4.84
CA VAL A 95 6.98 -22.30 4.97
C VAL A 95 6.48 -23.70 5.31
N ASP A 96 5.70 -23.80 6.39
CA ASP A 96 4.98 -25.01 6.72
C ASP A 96 3.61 -25.06 6.02
N TYR A 97 3.58 -25.67 4.83
CA TYR A 97 2.35 -25.89 4.04
C TYR A 97 1.36 -26.90 4.65
N GLN A 98 1.65 -27.49 5.82
CA GLN A 98 0.62 -28.23 6.58
C GLN A 98 -0.29 -27.28 7.35
N GLN A 99 0.11 -26.03 7.54
CA GLN A 99 -0.66 -25.01 8.23
C GLN A 99 -1.51 -24.20 7.23
N PRO A 100 -2.64 -23.63 7.68
CA PRO A 100 -3.47 -22.80 6.81
C PRO A 100 -2.73 -21.51 6.42
N VAL A 101 -2.87 -21.14 5.15
CA VAL A 101 -2.37 -19.87 4.62
C VAL A 101 -3.27 -18.73 5.13
N ARG A 102 -2.66 -17.65 5.63
CA ARG A 102 -3.37 -16.43 6.03
C ARG A 102 -3.45 -15.48 4.85
N LEU A 103 -4.65 -14.96 4.56
CA LEU A 103 -4.88 -13.98 3.50
C LEU A 103 -5.19 -12.64 4.14
N VAL A 104 -4.40 -11.62 3.83
CA VAL A 104 -4.49 -10.29 4.45
C VAL A 104 -4.66 -9.25 3.36
N ALA A 105 -5.73 -8.47 3.46
CA ALA A 105 -5.98 -7.32 2.60
C ALA A 105 -5.68 -6.03 3.38
N ILE A 106 -4.87 -5.14 2.80
CA ILE A 106 -4.52 -3.84 3.41
C ILE A 106 -4.91 -2.71 2.46
N THR A 107 -5.82 -1.85 2.88
CA THR A 107 -6.35 -0.73 2.05
C THR A 107 -6.80 0.43 2.94
N PRO A 108 -6.90 1.69 2.47
CA PRO A 108 -7.43 2.76 3.32
C PRO A 108 -8.93 2.61 3.62
N SER A 109 -9.68 1.93 2.75
CA SER A 109 -11.08 1.60 2.96
C SER A 109 -11.53 0.43 2.09
N PHE A 110 -12.51 -0.34 2.58
CA PHE A 110 -13.07 -1.45 1.82
C PHE A 110 -14.40 -1.09 1.15
N HIS A 111 -14.51 -1.36 -0.15
CA HIS A 111 -15.80 -1.30 -0.84
C HIS A 111 -16.76 -2.38 -0.30
N ARG A 112 -18.08 -2.09 -0.33
CA ARG A 112 -19.14 -3.03 0.11
C ARG A 112 -19.06 -4.41 -0.57
N ASP A 113 -18.62 -4.45 -1.82
CA ASP A 113 -18.49 -5.69 -2.59
C ASP A 113 -17.44 -6.61 -1.95
N ASN A 114 -16.30 -6.09 -1.48
CA ASN A 114 -15.29 -6.89 -0.78
C ASN A 114 -15.87 -7.58 0.47
N PHE A 115 -16.73 -6.89 1.22
CA PHE A 115 -17.43 -7.49 2.37
C PHE A 115 -18.41 -8.58 1.94
N THR A 116 -19.09 -8.38 0.81
CA THR A 116 -20.01 -9.38 0.25
C THR A 116 -19.24 -10.61 -0.19
N ASP A 117 -18.14 -10.42 -0.91
CA ASP A 117 -17.27 -11.48 -1.39
C ASP A 117 -16.68 -12.25 -0.20
N ARG A 118 -16.08 -11.55 0.78
CA ARG A 118 -15.57 -12.16 2.02
C ARG A 118 -16.65 -12.96 2.75
N LYS A 119 -17.87 -12.41 2.89
CA LYS A 119 -18.97 -13.04 3.65
C LYS A 119 -19.40 -14.39 3.05
N TYR A 120 -19.36 -14.53 1.73
CA TYR A 120 -19.81 -15.75 1.05
C TYR A 120 -18.65 -16.64 0.56
N HIS A 121 -17.40 -16.25 0.81
CA HIS A 121 -16.24 -17.05 0.50
C HIS A 121 -16.02 -18.17 1.54
N THR A 122 -15.30 -19.21 1.15
CA THR A 122 -14.93 -20.34 2.04
C THR A 122 -13.58 -20.15 2.72
N LEU A 123 -12.67 -19.40 2.10
CA LEU A 123 -11.41 -18.93 2.69
C LEU A 123 -11.64 -17.78 3.67
N ASP A 124 -10.75 -17.67 4.65
CA ASP A 124 -10.75 -16.61 5.64
C ASP A 124 -9.83 -15.45 5.20
N PHE A 125 -10.35 -14.22 5.26
CA PHE A 125 -9.63 -13.01 4.85
C PHE A 125 -9.62 -12.01 6.00
N GLN A 126 -8.41 -11.65 6.43
CA GLN A 126 -8.20 -10.56 7.36
C GLN A 126 -8.22 -9.23 6.60
N PHE A 127 -9.11 -8.32 7.00
CA PHE A 127 -9.22 -6.99 6.43
C PHE A 127 -8.59 -5.99 7.39
N LEU A 128 -7.57 -5.28 6.92
CA LEU A 128 -6.89 -4.25 7.70
C LEU A 128 -7.05 -2.91 6.99
N GLU A 129 -7.66 -1.95 7.67
CA GLU A 129 -7.77 -0.57 7.20
C GLU A 129 -6.57 0.24 7.67
N PHE A 130 -5.88 0.93 6.77
CA PHE A 130 -4.82 1.85 7.18
C PHE A 130 -5.24 3.32 7.09
N SER A 131 -4.57 4.13 7.90
CA SER A 131 -4.67 5.59 7.83
C SER A 131 -3.32 6.22 8.17
N VAL A 132 -3.07 7.41 7.61
CA VAL A 132 -1.90 8.22 7.97
C VAL A 132 -2.34 9.37 8.85
N ILE A 133 -1.81 9.42 10.06
CA ILE A 133 -2.14 10.45 11.06
C ILE A 133 -0.91 11.33 11.29
N SER A 134 -1.11 12.65 11.24
CA SER A 134 -0.10 13.63 11.65
C SER A 134 -0.28 14.01 13.11
N ASP A 135 0.79 13.96 13.91
CA ASP A 135 0.84 14.49 15.27
C ASP A 135 2.12 15.35 15.42
N GLY A 136 1.93 16.67 15.46
CA GLY A 136 3.02 17.64 15.39
C GLY A 136 3.81 17.50 14.09
N ASN A 137 5.11 17.21 14.20
CA ASN A 137 6.02 17.02 13.07
C ASN A 137 6.15 15.54 12.65
N ASN A 138 5.43 14.64 13.31
CA ASN A 138 5.53 13.20 13.06
C ASN A 138 4.32 12.70 12.28
N PHE A 139 4.59 11.71 11.43
CA PHE A 139 3.58 10.98 10.70
C PHE A 139 3.55 9.54 11.19
N TYR A 140 2.35 8.98 11.31
CA TYR A 140 2.13 7.62 11.79
C TYR A 140 1.26 6.86 10.80
N PHE A 141 1.76 5.69 10.38
CA PHE A 141 0.93 4.68 9.74
C PHE A 141 0.17 3.95 10.84
N CYS A 142 -1.16 4.00 10.78
CA CYS A 142 -2.04 3.29 11.71
C CYS A 142 -2.78 2.22 10.94
N LEU A 143 -2.61 0.97 11.36
CA LEU A 143 -3.26 -0.20 10.77
C LEU A 143 -4.30 -0.72 11.75
N LYS A 144 -5.55 -0.83 11.32
CA LYS A 144 -6.68 -1.26 12.15
C LYS A 144 -7.28 -2.53 11.58
N ASP A 145 -7.38 -3.57 12.40
CA ASP A 145 -8.18 -4.75 12.08
C ASP A 145 -9.67 -4.42 12.21
N ILE A 146 -10.43 -4.66 11.14
CA ILE A 146 -11.84 -4.25 11.10
C ILE A 146 -12.75 -5.12 11.95
N ASP A 147 -12.34 -6.36 12.25
CA ASP A 147 -13.20 -7.35 12.90
C ASP A 147 -13.05 -7.28 14.43
N ASN A 148 -11.83 -7.06 14.93
CA ASN A 148 -11.56 -6.98 16.37
C ASN A 148 -11.23 -5.56 16.86
N GLY A 149 -10.94 -4.61 15.95
CA GLY A 149 -10.61 -3.23 16.29
C GLY A 149 -9.19 -3.00 16.83
N GLU A 150 -8.32 -4.01 16.80
CA GLU A 150 -6.91 -3.91 17.16
C GLU A 150 -6.21 -2.90 16.24
N ILE A 151 -5.32 -2.09 16.83
CA ILE A 151 -4.60 -1.05 16.10
C ILE A 151 -3.11 -1.24 16.35
N SER A 152 -2.34 -1.36 15.27
CA SER A 152 -0.89 -1.24 15.29
C SER A 152 -0.45 0.06 14.62
N LYS A 153 0.72 0.56 15.01
CA LYS A 153 1.24 1.84 14.53
C LYS A 153 2.75 1.77 14.27
N ALA A 154 3.18 2.43 13.20
CA ALA A 154 4.58 2.65 12.88
C ALA A 154 4.82 4.12 12.53
N ILE A 155 6.00 4.63 12.86
CA ILE A 155 6.41 5.99 12.47
C ILE A 155 6.72 5.97 10.98
N ILE A 156 6.16 6.92 10.24
CA ILE A 156 6.53 7.17 8.85
C ILE A 156 7.70 8.14 8.87
N PRO A 157 8.89 7.75 8.39
CA PRO A 157 10.01 8.67 8.18
C PRO A 157 9.66 9.58 7.00
N TYR A 158 8.88 10.62 7.30
CA TYR A 158 8.53 11.68 6.37
C TYR A 158 9.46 12.86 6.61
N GLN A 159 10.11 13.32 5.55
CA GLN A 159 10.69 14.65 5.51
C GLN A 159 9.86 15.44 4.52
N GLU A 160 9.33 16.58 4.97
CA GLU A 160 8.75 17.56 4.07
C GLU A 160 9.86 17.89 3.07
N LEU A 161 9.60 17.70 1.77
CA LEU A 161 10.49 18.22 0.75
C LEU A 161 10.58 19.72 1.04
N GLU A 162 11.75 20.19 1.48
CA GLU A 162 12.08 21.60 1.38
C GLU A 162 11.91 21.91 -0.11
N ASN A 163 10.77 22.50 -0.48
CA ASN A 163 10.67 23.23 -1.71
C ASN A 163 11.68 24.37 -1.53
N ASP A 164 12.91 24.15 -1.97
CA ASP A 164 14.01 25.13 -1.97
C ASP A 164 13.76 26.29 -2.97
N LEU A 165 12.48 26.46 -3.30
CA LEU A 165 11.93 27.33 -4.30
C LEU A 165 10.58 27.77 -3.73
N ASP A 166 10.64 28.73 -2.80
CA ASP A 166 9.56 29.64 -2.45
C ASP A 166 9.26 30.49 -3.71
N LEU A 167 8.81 29.81 -4.77
CA LEU A 167 8.52 30.44 -6.04
C LEU A 167 7.23 31.23 -5.86
N PRO A 168 7.26 32.55 -6.10
CA PRO A 168 6.05 33.33 -6.07
C PRO A 168 5.07 32.75 -7.08
N THR A 169 3.77 32.79 -6.74
CA THR A 169 2.71 32.40 -7.66
C THR A 169 2.95 33.09 -9.01
N PRO A 170 2.98 32.34 -10.13
CA PRO A 170 3.27 32.91 -11.44
C PRO A 170 2.36 34.13 -11.67
N PRO A 171 2.90 35.29 -12.10
CA PRO A 171 2.09 36.47 -12.32
C PRO A 171 0.89 36.15 -13.21
N THR A 172 -0.30 36.66 -12.88
CA THR A 172 -1.54 36.35 -13.62
C THR A 172 -1.42 36.67 -15.12
N VAL A 173 -0.57 37.63 -15.47
CA VAL A 173 -0.24 37.98 -16.86
C VAL A 173 0.48 36.83 -17.56
N LEU A 174 1.44 36.19 -16.89
CA LEU A 174 2.19 35.06 -17.43
C LEU A 174 1.28 33.86 -17.68
N LEU A 175 0.38 33.55 -16.73
CA LEU A 175 -0.65 32.51 -16.90
C LEU A 175 -1.57 32.78 -18.09
N LYS A 176 -2.00 34.03 -18.27
CA LYS A 176 -2.82 34.43 -19.43
C LYS A 176 -2.08 34.29 -20.75
N VAL A 177 -0.78 34.59 -20.78
CA VAL A 177 0.04 34.44 -21.99
C VAL A 177 0.18 32.95 -22.33
N VAL A 178 0.56 32.12 -21.35
CA VAL A 178 0.74 30.67 -21.55
C VAL A 178 -0.56 29.99 -22.00
N ASN A 179 -1.70 30.33 -21.39
CA ASN A 179 -3.00 29.75 -21.75
C ASN A 179 -3.49 30.12 -23.15
N ASN A 180 -2.90 31.15 -23.79
CA ASN A 180 -3.22 31.55 -25.15
C ASN A 180 -2.24 30.97 -26.19
N LEU A 181 -1.19 30.27 -25.76
CA LEU A 181 -0.27 29.55 -26.65
C LEU A 181 -0.84 28.19 -27.04
N ASP A 182 -0.41 27.66 -28.17
CA ASP A 182 -0.71 26.28 -28.55
C ASP A 182 0.11 25.27 -27.71
N VAL A 183 -0.29 24.00 -27.75
CA VAL A 183 0.31 22.94 -26.93
C VAL A 183 1.82 22.81 -27.17
N GLN A 184 2.27 23.01 -28.42
CA GLN A 184 3.68 22.86 -28.78
C GLN A 184 4.53 24.03 -28.24
N GLN A 185 3.96 25.24 -28.26
CA GLN A 185 4.58 26.44 -27.70
C GLN A 185 4.56 26.44 -26.16
N GLN A 186 3.52 25.89 -25.53
CA GLN A 186 3.47 25.70 -24.09
C GLN A 186 4.60 24.76 -23.62
N GLU A 187 4.82 23.66 -24.34
CA GLU A 187 5.90 22.71 -24.06
C GLU A 187 7.30 23.33 -24.21
N GLU A 188 7.51 24.25 -25.16
CA GLU A 188 8.78 24.98 -25.29
C GLU A 188 9.03 25.95 -24.14
N VAL A 189 7.99 26.66 -23.68
CA VAL A 189 8.09 27.63 -22.57
C VAL A 189 8.35 26.94 -21.23
N LEU A 190 7.82 25.72 -21.04
CA LEU A 190 7.97 24.92 -19.81
C LEU A 190 9.26 24.09 -19.77
N ARG A 191 10.07 24.10 -20.84
CA ARG A 191 11.34 23.36 -20.95
C ARG A 191 12.58 24.13 -20.45
N VAL A 192 12.39 25.30 -19.84
CA VAL A 192 13.48 26.16 -19.32
C VAL A 192 13.74 25.88 -17.85
#